data_AF-A0A3D0SV79-F1
#
_entry.id   AF-A0A3D0SV79-F1
#
_cell.length_a   1.000
_cell.length_b   1.000
_cell.length_c   1.000
_cell.angle_alpha   90.00
_cell.angle_beta   90.00
_cell.angle_gamma   90.00
#
_symmetry.space_group_name_H-M   'P 1'
#
loop_
_entity.id
_entity.type
_entity.pdbx_description
1 polymer ?
#
loop_
_entity_poly.entity_id
_entity_poly.type
_entity_poly.pdbx_seq_one_letter_code
_entity_poly.pdbx_strand_id
1 'polypeptide(L)' 'MHTLSIRVYYEDTDAGGIVYYANYLKFAERARTEWLRDLGFEQDELLEQNI' A
#
# COMPACT_ATOMS: atom_id res chain seq x y z
N MET A 1 -5.45 -15.16 -4.58
CA MET A 1 -5.93 -13.77 -4.75
C MET A 1 -5.69 -13.06 -3.44
N HIS A 2 -4.85 -12.02 -3.41
CA HIS A 2 -4.56 -11.24 -2.20
C HIS A 2 -5.58 -10.10 -2.05
N THR A 3 -5.92 -9.71 -0.82
CA THR A 3 -6.83 -8.59 -0.54
C THR A 3 -6.39 -7.90 0.74
N LEU A 4 -6.18 -6.59 0.66
CA LEU A 4 -5.82 -5.76 1.81
C LEU A 4 -7.01 -4.90 2.23
N SER A 5 -7.44 -5.05 3.48
CA SER A 5 -8.48 -4.20 4.07
C SER A 5 -7.85 -2.88 4.56
N ILE A 6 -8.28 -1.75 3.99
CA ILE A 6 -7.83 -0.41 4.38
C ILE A 6 -8.94 0.35 5.09
N ARG A 7 -8.61 0.95 6.23
CA ARG A 7 -9.45 1.94 6.90
C ARG A 7 -9.04 3.33 6.41
N VAL A 8 -10.00 4.09 5.88
CA VAL A 8 -9.83 5.49 5.51
C VAL A 8 -10.02 6.34 6.76
N TYR A 9 -9.03 7.16 7.08
CA TYR A 9 -9.12 8.16 8.15
C TYR A 9 -9.41 9.54 7.55
N TYR A 10 -9.83 10.48 8.39
CA TYR A 10 -10.13 11.84 7.94
C TYR A 10 -8.91 12.53 7.31
N GLU A 11 -7.70 12.21 7.77
CA GLU A 11 -6.43 12.70 7.18
C GLU A 11 -6.18 12.23 5.74
N ASP A 12 -6.82 11.14 5.32
CA ASP A 12 -6.70 10.64 3.95
C ASP A 12 -7.60 11.41 2.97
N THR A 13 -8.52 12.24 3.49
CA THR A 13 -9.52 12.96 2.71
C THR A 13 -9.13 14.41 2.42
N ASP A 14 -9.66 14.98 1.34
CA ASP A 14 -9.49 16.40 1.01
C ASP A 14 -10.75 17.23 1.33
N ALA A 15 -10.73 18.52 0.98
CA ALA A 15 -11.85 19.43 1.21
C ALA A 15 -13.15 19.03 0.49
N GLY A 16 -13.09 18.10 -0.47
CA GLY A 16 -14.25 17.50 -1.14
C GLY A 16 -14.87 16.33 -0.37
N GLY A 17 -14.28 15.91 0.76
CA GLY A 17 -14.81 14.83 1.60
C GLY A 17 -14.59 13.43 1.01
N ILE A 18 -13.69 13.30 0.03
CA ILE A 18 -13.28 12.03 -0.56
C ILE A 18 -11.79 11.80 -0.34
N VAL A 19 -11.32 10.58 -0.56
CA VAL A 19 -9.90 10.25 -0.52
C VAL A 19 -9.15 11.10 -1.53
N TYR A 20 -8.13 11.82 -1.07
CA TYR A 20 -7.25 12.60 -1.93
C TYR A 20 -6.52 11.68 -2.91
N TYR A 21 -6.46 12.05 -4.19
CA TYR A 21 -6.01 11.14 -5.27
C TYR A 21 -4.61 10.54 -5.02
N ALA A 22 -3.70 11.30 -4.42
CA ALA A 22 -2.33 10.80 -4.15
C ALA A 22 -2.30 9.68 -3.10
N ASN A 23 -3.29 9.60 -2.22
CA ASN A 23 -3.36 8.56 -1.19
C ASN A 23 -3.69 7.18 -1.77
N TYR A 24 -4.33 7.10 -2.94
CA TYR A 24 -4.53 5.82 -3.63
C TYR A 24 -3.20 5.13 -3.99
N LEU A 25 -2.16 5.89 -4.34
CA LEU A 25 -0.82 5.33 -4.59
C LEU A 25 -0.24 4.71 -3.32
N LYS A 26 -0.46 5.34 -2.16
CA LYS A 26 -0.02 4.80 -0.86
C LYS A 26 -0.76 3.50 -0.53
N PHE A 27 -2.06 3.41 -0.82
CA PHE A 27 -2.84 2.20 -0.59
C PHE A 27 -2.44 1.06 -1.53
N ALA A 28 -2.19 1.38 -2.81
CA ALA A 28 -1.69 0.41 -3.78
C ALA A 28 -0.32 -0.13 -3.37
N GLU A 29 0.58 0.75 -2.90
CA GLU A 29 1.90 0.34 -2.43
C GLU A 29 1.82 -0.57 -1.20
N ARG A 30 0.98 -0.23 -0.21
CA ARG A 30 0.74 -1.11 0.96
C ARG A 30 0.23 -2.49 0.53
N ALA A 31 -0.70 -2.55 -0.42
CA ALA A 31 -1.20 -3.81 -0.95
C ALA A 31 -0.11 -4.61 -1.68
N ARG A 32 0.80 -3.94 -2.40
CA ARG A 32 1.96 -4.57 -3.03
C ARG A 32 2.91 -5.15 -2.00
N THR A 33 3.24 -4.40 -0.94
CA THR A 33 4.10 -4.86 0.15
C THR A 33 3.51 -6.09 0.84
N GLU A 34 2.24 -6.07 1.24
CA GLU A 34 1.60 -7.22 1.89
C GLU A 34 1.45 -8.41 0.93
N TRP A 35 1.22 -8.16 -0.36
CA TRP A 35 1.19 -9.24 -1.35
C TRP A 35 2.56 -9.91 -1.53
N LEU A 36 3.65 -9.15 -1.54
CA LEU A 36 5.00 -9.71 -1.60
C LEU A 36 5.33 -10.50 -0.33
N ARG A 37 4.93 -10.00 0.84
CA ARG A 37 5.08 -10.71 2.12
C ARG A 37 4.33 -12.04 2.12
N ASP A 38 3.10 -12.08 1.59
CA ASP A 38 2.33 -13.32 1.44
C ASP A 38 3.04 -14.36 0.53
N LEU A 39 3.90 -13.89 -0.39
CA LEU A 39 4.73 -14.73 -1.25
C LEU A 39 6.07 -15.11 -0.61
N GLY A 40 6.36 -14.62 0.61
CA GLY A 40 7.59 -14.87 1.34
C GLY A 40 8.74 -13.94 0.96
N PHE A 41 8.47 -12.79 0.34
CA PHE A 41 9.47 -11.78 0.02
C PHE A 41 9.32 -10.57 0.94
N GLU A 42 10.42 -10.14 1.57
CA GLU A 42 10.51 -8.84 2.22
C GLU A 42 11.26 -7.84 1.34
N GLN A 43 10.87 -6.56 1.42
CA GLN A 43 11.32 -5.54 0.47
C GLN A 43 12.78 -5.13 0.66
N ASP A 44 13.29 -5.20 1.89
CA ASP A 44 14.70 -5.03 2.23
C ASP A 44 15.56 -6.14 1.62
N GLU A 45 15.12 -7.40 1.71
CA GLU A 45 15.81 -8.54 1.08
C GLU A 45 15.89 -8.39 -0.45
N LEU A 46 14.80 -7.94 -1.09
CA LEU A 46 14.79 -7.68 -2.53
C LEU A 46 15.75 -6.55 -2.91
N LEU A 47 15.80 -5.48 -2.11
CA LEU A 47 16.71 -4.36 -2.32
C LEU A 47 18.19 -4.79 -2.21
N GLU A 48 18.53 -5.63 -1.23
CA GLU A 48 19.88 -6.21 -1.08
C GLU A 48 20.28 -7.06 -2.29
N GLN A 49 19.29 -7.72 -2.92
CA GLN A 49 19.48 -8.50 -4.15
C GLN A 49 19.60 -7.62 -5.41
N ASN A 50 19.54 -6.29 -5.29
CA ASN A 50 19.48 -5.32 -6.39
C ASN A 50 18.30 -5.59 -7.36
N ILE A 51 17.16 -6.01 -6.80
CA ILE A 51 15.90 -6.23 -7.53
C ILE A 51 14.91 -5.11 -7.20
#